data_AF-A0A2A2I509-F1
#
_entry.id   AF-A0A2A2I509-F1
#
_cell.length_a   1.000
_cell.length_b   1.000
_cell.length_c   1.000
_cell.angle_alpha   90.00
_cell.angle_beta   90.00
_cell.angle_gamma   90.00
#
_symmetry.space_group_name_H-M   'P 1'
#
loop_
_entity.id
_entity.type
_entity.pdbx_description
1 polymer ?
#
loop_
_entity_poly.entity_id
_entity_poly.type
_entity_poly.pdbx_seq_one_letter_code
_entity_poly.pdbx_strand_id
1 'polypeptide(L)'
;MADIHIEEFFRDTAIILVQLYNAFPRKTTLFVEDIAGPDEPDEFGLHSRRHMACFGTMLWLADEGHLRYETTISQDAIDQAVLTQDTFTRLSAAAPLDRLPGAITEELNQSDQIPPAVRADHATSIHLFRKALKSGHSTRIADTVQGILFHDAASS
;
A
#
# COMPACT_ATOMS: atom_id res chain seq x y z
N MET A 1 -19.61 9.68 7.39
CA MET A 1 -18.65 10.27 6.44
C MET A 1 -17.31 9.69 6.85
N ALA A 2 -16.71 8.82 6.04
CA ALA A 2 -15.40 8.27 6.36
C ALA A 2 -14.40 9.43 6.46
N ASP A 3 -13.47 9.33 7.40
CA ASP A 3 -12.47 10.35 7.63
C ASP A 3 -11.53 10.38 6.41
N ILE A 4 -11.61 11.43 5.60
CA ILE A 4 -10.89 11.55 4.32
C ILE A 4 -9.39 11.31 4.49
N HIS A 5 -8.84 11.72 5.63
CA HIS A 5 -7.44 11.52 5.97
C HIS A 5 -7.06 10.03 6.11
N ILE A 6 -7.99 9.19 6.56
CA ILE A 6 -7.78 7.75 6.69
C ILE A 6 -7.86 7.06 5.33
N GLU A 7 -8.75 7.51 4.44
CA GLU A 7 -8.80 7.00 3.06
C GLU A 7 -7.51 7.34 2.28
N GLU A 8 -6.99 8.56 2.47
CA GLU A 8 -5.70 8.99 1.91
C GLU A 8 -4.55 8.14 2.44
N PHE A 9 -4.53 7.88 3.76
CA PHE A 9 -3.54 7.00 4.37
C PHE A 9 -3.53 5.59 3.76
N PHE A 10 -4.70 4.97 3.58
CA PHE A 10 -4.78 3.64 2.95
C PHE A 10 -4.32 3.67 1.48
N ARG A 11 -4.66 4.74 0.76
CA ARG A 11 -4.20 4.93 -0.62
C ARG A 11 -2.67 5.04 -0.69
N ASP A 12 -2.08 5.89 0.14
CA ASP A 12 -0.63 6.09 0.19
C ASP A 12 0.09 4.79 0.55
N THR A 13 -0.42 4.10 1.56
CA THR A 13 0.08 2.78 1.98
C THR A 13 0.10 1.79 0.81
N ALA A 14 -1.01 1.69 0.06
CA ALA A 14 -1.09 0.79 -1.07
C ALA A 14 -0.08 1.15 -2.18
N ILE A 15 0.07 2.44 -2.51
CA ILE A 15 1.01 2.90 -3.54
C ILE A 15 2.46 2.62 -3.10
N ILE A 16 2.84 3.03 -1.89
CA ILE A 16 4.17 2.82 -1.31
C ILE A 16 4.57 1.34 -1.37
N LEU A 17 3.70 0.45 -0.88
CA LEU A 17 3.99 -0.97 -0.82
C LEU A 17 4.06 -1.61 -2.22
N VAL A 18 3.22 -1.17 -3.17
CA VAL A 18 3.32 -1.63 -4.56
C VAL A 18 4.61 -1.17 -5.22
N GLN A 19 5.01 0.10 -5.02
CA GLN A 19 6.27 0.62 -5.57
C GLN A 19 7.48 -0.15 -5.02
N LEU A 20 7.56 -0.32 -3.69
CA LEU A 20 8.66 -1.07 -3.08
C LEU A 20 8.67 -2.55 -3.47
N TYR A 21 7.50 -3.19 -3.58
CA TYR A 21 7.41 -4.59 -4.04
C TYR A 21 7.98 -4.74 -5.46
N ASN A 22 7.69 -3.80 -6.35
CA ASN A 22 8.21 -3.81 -7.73
C ASN A 22 9.73 -3.56 -7.79
N ALA A 23 10.29 -2.86 -6.81
CA ALA A 23 11.72 -2.56 -6.73
C ALA A 23 12.54 -3.63 -5.98
N PHE A 24 11.91 -4.40 -5.11
CA PHE A 24 12.56 -5.39 -4.25
C PHE A 24 13.43 -6.40 -5.04
N PRO A 25 14.63 -6.76 -4.55
CA PRO A 25 15.25 -6.38 -3.27
C PRO A 25 16.10 -5.10 -3.34
N ARG A 26 16.01 -4.33 -4.43
CA ARG A 26 16.78 -3.09 -4.55
C ARG A 26 16.20 -2.03 -3.63
N LYS A 27 17.08 -1.25 -3.02
CA LYS A 27 16.71 -0.02 -2.32
C LYS A 27 16.37 1.07 -3.34
N THR A 28 15.37 1.87 -3.05
CA THR A 28 14.90 2.96 -3.92
C THR A 28 14.54 4.19 -3.10
N THR A 29 14.61 5.36 -3.73
CA THR A 29 14.00 6.58 -3.18
C THR A 29 12.49 6.52 -3.42
N LEU A 30 11.69 6.94 -2.44
CA LEU A 30 10.26 7.18 -2.61
C LEU A 30 10.00 8.67 -2.40
N PHE A 31 9.50 9.34 -3.43
CA PHE A 31 9.10 10.74 -3.35
C PHE A 31 7.63 10.87 -3.00
N VAL A 32 7.31 11.85 -2.15
CA VAL A 32 5.94 12.16 -1.77
C VAL A 32 5.12 12.55 -3.01
N GLU A 33 5.69 13.30 -3.95
CA GLU A 33 4.99 13.75 -5.16
C GLU A 33 4.53 12.60 -6.07
N ASP A 34 5.29 11.49 -6.10
CA ASP A 34 4.95 10.29 -6.88
C ASP A 34 3.78 9.49 -6.29
N ILE A 35 3.42 9.78 -5.03
CA ILE A 35 2.41 9.04 -4.26
C ILE A 35 1.19 9.91 -3.99
N ALA A 36 1.41 11.11 -3.46
CA ALA A 36 0.37 12.06 -3.09
C ALA A 36 -0.07 12.97 -4.23
N GLY A 37 0.73 13.06 -5.29
CA GLY A 37 0.60 14.09 -6.32
C GLY A 37 1.45 15.33 -6.00
N PRO A 38 1.45 16.33 -6.89
CA PRO A 38 2.27 17.53 -6.73
C PRO A 38 1.94 18.26 -5.43
N ASP A 39 2.96 18.83 -4.79
CA ASP A 39 2.77 19.65 -3.61
C ASP A 39 2.26 21.05 -3.96
N GLU A 40 1.43 21.60 -3.07
CA GLU A 40 0.89 22.95 -3.14
C GLU A 40 1.30 23.70 -1.85
N PRO A 41 2.55 24.18 -1.78
CA PRO A 41 3.04 24.85 -0.59
C PRO A 41 2.33 26.19 -0.37
N ASP A 42 2.26 26.61 0.90
CA ASP A 42 1.64 27.87 1.28
C ASP A 42 2.52 29.10 0.95
N GLU A 43 2.03 30.29 1.30
CA GLU A 43 2.73 31.57 1.07
C GLU A 43 4.11 31.66 1.75
N PHE A 44 4.40 30.78 2.70
CA PHE A 44 5.68 30.70 3.43
C PHE A 44 6.56 29.54 2.94
N GLY A 45 6.11 28.80 1.91
CA GLY A 45 6.80 27.64 1.38
C GLY A 45 6.65 26.37 2.23
N LEU A 46 5.66 26.31 3.13
CA LEU A 46 5.40 25.11 3.92
C LEU A 46 4.57 24.12 3.10
N HIS A 47 4.98 22.85 3.14
CA HIS A 47 4.27 21.75 2.48
C HIS A 47 2.80 21.67 2.89
N SER A 48 1.96 21.26 1.92
CA SER A 48 0.54 21.05 2.15
C SER A 48 0.29 19.96 3.20
N ARG A 49 -0.91 19.99 3.84
CA ARG A 49 -1.32 18.92 4.77
C ARG A 49 -1.32 17.54 4.10
N ARG A 50 -1.68 17.48 2.82
CA ARG A 50 -1.72 16.24 2.02
C ARG A 50 -0.32 15.66 1.82
N HIS A 51 0.65 16.51 1.50
CA HIS A 51 2.06 16.14 1.35
C HIS A 51 2.62 15.63 2.68
N MET A 52 2.40 16.39 3.76
CA MET A 52 2.86 16.00 5.09
C MET A 52 2.20 14.71 5.60
N ALA A 53 0.93 14.44 5.25
CA ALA A 53 0.26 13.20 5.61
C ALA A 53 0.87 11.98 4.89
N CYS A 54 1.24 12.12 3.61
CA CYS A 54 1.92 11.07 2.86
C CYS A 54 3.32 10.80 3.43
N PHE A 55 4.09 11.86 3.67
CA PHE A 55 5.40 11.73 4.32
C PHE A 55 5.27 11.04 5.68
N GLY A 56 4.29 11.44 6.50
CA GLY A 56 3.97 10.79 7.76
C GLY A 56 3.62 9.31 7.61
N THR A 57 2.91 8.92 6.54
CA THR A 57 2.58 7.53 6.23
C THR A 57 3.85 6.70 5.98
N MET A 58 4.82 7.24 5.24
CA MET A 58 6.11 6.57 5.01
C MET A 58 6.85 6.29 6.31
N LEU A 59 6.92 7.29 7.20
CA LEU A 59 7.58 7.16 8.49
C LEU A 59 6.86 6.16 9.39
N TRP A 60 5.53 6.24 9.45
CA TRP A 60 4.73 5.30 10.24
C TRP A 60 4.90 3.85 9.75
N LEU A 61 4.89 3.61 8.44
CA LEU A 61 5.17 2.28 7.88
C LEU A 61 6.57 1.77 8.21
N ALA A 62 7.56 2.67 8.35
CA ALA A 62 8.90 2.27 8.80
C ALA A 62 8.90 1.89 10.28
N ASP A 63 8.24 2.68 11.13
CA ASP A 63 8.16 2.48 12.57
C ASP A 63 7.44 1.17 12.93
N GLU A 64 6.38 0.82 12.18
CA GLU A 64 5.66 -0.46 12.31
C GLU A 64 6.38 -1.63 11.63
N GLY A 65 7.55 -1.41 11.02
CA GLY A 65 8.37 -2.46 10.44
C GLY A 65 7.85 -3.00 9.10
N HIS A 66 7.05 -2.24 8.36
CA HIS A 66 6.62 -2.62 7.01
C HIS A 66 7.70 -2.36 5.94
N LEU A 67 8.49 -1.31 6.15
CA LEU A 67 9.62 -0.94 5.31
C LEU A 67 10.82 -0.53 6.17
N ARG A 68 11.99 -0.41 5.54
CA ARG A 68 13.20 0.19 6.11
C ARG A 68 13.72 1.23 5.15
N TYR A 69 14.27 2.31 5.66
CA TYR A 69 14.93 3.37 4.88
C TYR A 69 16.20 3.82 5.63
N GLU A 70 17.12 4.53 4.95
CA GLU A 70 18.36 4.99 5.59
C GLU A 70 18.31 6.46 6.02
N THR A 71 17.73 7.33 5.18
CA THR A 71 17.65 8.77 5.45
C THR A 71 16.40 9.35 4.82
N THR A 72 16.01 10.54 5.28
CA THR A 72 15.02 11.37 4.58
C THR A 72 15.74 12.39 3.70
N ILE A 73 15.04 12.85 2.66
CA ILE A 73 15.40 14.04 1.88
C ILE A 73 14.39 15.12 2.29
N SER A 74 14.74 15.86 3.35
CA SER A 74 13.83 16.78 4.02
C SER A 74 12.48 16.10 4.33
N GLN A 75 11.36 16.68 3.87
CA GLN A 75 10.01 16.12 3.93
C GLN A 75 9.50 15.69 2.54
N ASP A 76 10.39 15.60 1.55
CA ASP A 76 10.03 15.28 0.17
C ASP A 76 10.14 13.79 -0.13
N ALA A 77 11.01 13.07 0.58
CA ALA A 77 11.30 11.68 0.28
C ALA A 77 11.89 10.91 1.47
N ILE A 78 11.74 9.59 1.42
CA ILE A 78 12.62 8.65 2.10
C ILE A 78 13.56 8.00 1.08
N ASP A 79 14.85 7.91 1.42
CA ASP A 79 15.87 7.31 0.55
C ASP A 79 16.34 5.96 1.06
N GLN A 80 16.82 5.14 0.11
CA GLN A 80 17.28 3.79 0.34
C GLN A 80 16.18 2.89 0.95
N ALA A 81 14.92 3.12 0.58
CA ALA A 81 13.77 2.40 1.09
C ALA A 81 13.64 0.99 0.48
N VAL A 82 13.27 0.00 1.30
CA VAL A 82 13.05 -1.39 0.90
C VAL A 82 12.05 -2.07 1.85
N LEU A 83 11.29 -3.06 1.34
CA LEU A 83 10.38 -3.86 2.17
C LEU A 83 11.14 -4.67 3.24
N THR A 84 10.48 -4.89 4.38
CA THR A 84 10.89 -5.92 5.33
C THR A 84 10.52 -7.31 4.82
N GLN A 85 11.16 -8.34 5.38
CA GLN A 85 10.87 -9.72 5.00
C GLN A 85 9.42 -10.10 5.32
N ASP A 86 8.90 -9.69 6.47
CA ASP A 86 7.52 -9.94 6.87
C ASP A 86 6.53 -9.36 5.85
N THR A 87 6.68 -8.07 5.52
CA THR A 87 5.78 -7.41 4.58
C THR A 87 5.91 -7.96 3.16
N PHE A 88 7.14 -8.29 2.71
CA PHE A 88 7.32 -8.98 1.43
C PHE A 88 6.59 -10.34 1.41
N THR A 89 6.79 -11.17 2.43
CA THR A 89 6.12 -12.47 2.54
C THR A 89 4.60 -12.32 2.55
N ARG A 90 4.07 -11.34 3.30
CA ARG A 90 2.63 -11.06 3.38
C ARG A 90 2.04 -10.60 2.05
N LEU A 91 2.75 -9.75 1.31
CA LEU A 91 2.34 -9.28 -0.01
C LEU A 91 2.41 -10.37 -1.10
N SER A 92 3.38 -11.28 -0.99
CA SER A 92 3.52 -12.43 -1.90
C SER A 92 2.58 -13.59 -1.57
N ALA A 93 2.06 -13.66 -0.34
CA ALA A 93 1.12 -14.70 0.07
C ALA A 93 -0.23 -14.57 -0.64
N ALA A 94 -0.97 -15.68 -0.69
CA ALA A 94 -2.37 -15.67 -1.11
C ALA A 94 -3.17 -14.74 -0.18
N ALA A 95 -4.06 -13.96 -0.78
CA ALA A 95 -4.89 -13.01 -0.09
C ALA A 95 -5.85 -13.74 0.86
N PRO A 96 -6.05 -13.24 2.08
CA PRO A 96 -6.96 -13.83 3.04
C PRO A 96 -8.41 -13.54 2.63
N LEU A 97 -8.99 -14.41 1.79
CA LEU A 97 -10.33 -14.24 1.22
C LEU A 97 -11.44 -14.13 2.27
N ASP A 98 -11.23 -14.73 3.44
CA ASP A 98 -12.09 -14.66 4.61
C ASP A 98 -12.16 -13.26 5.24
N ARG A 99 -11.15 -12.43 4.99
CA ARG A 99 -11.00 -11.07 5.56
C ARG A 99 -11.37 -9.97 4.59
N LEU A 100 -11.64 -10.31 3.33
CA LEU A 100 -11.98 -9.37 2.30
C LEU A 100 -13.50 -9.29 2.11
N PRO A 101 -14.05 -8.13 1.74
CA PRO A 101 -15.47 -8.00 1.40
C PRO A 101 -15.86 -9.00 0.30
N GLY A 102 -17.08 -9.55 0.40
CA GLY A 102 -17.59 -10.55 -0.54
C GLY A 102 -17.47 -10.15 -2.02
N ALA A 103 -17.62 -8.86 -2.34
CA ALA A 103 -17.44 -8.35 -3.70
C ALA A 103 -16.02 -8.58 -4.25
N ILE A 104 -14.97 -8.43 -3.42
CA ILE A 104 -13.58 -8.70 -3.84
C ILE A 104 -13.38 -10.20 -4.02
N THR A 105 -13.91 -11.01 -3.11
CA THR A 105 -13.80 -12.47 -3.13
C THR A 105 -14.54 -13.10 -4.32
N GLU A 106 -15.74 -12.63 -4.64
CA GLU A 106 -16.51 -13.07 -5.80
C GLU A 106 -15.80 -12.78 -7.12
N GLU A 107 -15.20 -11.59 -7.26
CA GLU A 107 -14.42 -11.25 -8.45
C GLU A 107 -13.17 -12.13 -8.62
N LEU A 108 -12.55 -12.59 -7.54
CA LEU A 108 -11.41 -13.51 -7.62
C LEU A 108 -11.87 -14.89 -8.08
N ASN A 109 -13.02 -15.36 -7.57
CA ASN A 109 -13.61 -16.65 -7.94
C ASN A 109 -14.14 -16.67 -9.39
N GLN A 110 -14.62 -15.55 -9.93
CA GLN A 110 -15.05 -15.44 -11.33
C GLN A 110 -13.90 -15.62 -12.36
N SER A 111 -12.65 -15.75 -11.90
CA SER A 111 -11.46 -16.07 -12.71
C SER A 111 -11.36 -17.55 -13.11
N ASP A 112 -12.45 -18.31 -13.03
CA ASP A 112 -12.50 -19.78 -13.19
C ASP A 112 -12.08 -20.31 -14.58
N GLN A 113 -11.85 -19.43 -15.56
CA GLN A 113 -11.40 -19.79 -16.91
C GLN A 113 -9.88 -19.74 -17.11
N ILE A 114 -9.09 -19.45 -16.07
CA ILE A 114 -7.65 -19.24 -16.19
C ILE A 114 -6.86 -20.43 -15.60
N PRO A 115 -5.71 -20.85 -16.19
CA PRO A 115 -4.88 -21.92 -15.66
C PRO A 115 -4.51 -21.78 -14.17
N PRO A 116 -4.35 -22.90 -13.42
CA PRO A 116 -4.12 -22.90 -11.97
C PRO A 116 -2.93 -22.03 -11.50
N ALA A 117 -1.84 -22.00 -12.27
CA ALA A 117 -0.66 -21.19 -11.94
C ALA A 117 -0.96 -19.68 -11.98
N VAL A 118 -1.78 -19.24 -12.93
CA VAL A 118 -2.17 -17.83 -13.07
C VAL A 118 -3.20 -17.44 -12.01
N ARG A 119 -4.10 -18.37 -11.63
CA ARG A 119 -5.01 -18.14 -10.49
C ARG A 119 -4.24 -17.95 -9.18
N ALA A 120 -3.17 -18.70 -8.95
CA ALA A 120 -2.34 -18.53 -7.76
C ALA A 120 -1.66 -17.15 -7.72
N ASP A 121 -1.17 -16.66 -8.86
CA ASP A 121 -0.59 -15.31 -8.97
C ASP A 121 -1.64 -14.21 -8.76
N HIS A 122 -2.83 -14.35 -9.36
CA HIS A 122 -3.95 -13.42 -9.21
C HIS A 122 -4.55 -13.42 -7.80
N ALA A 123 -4.34 -14.49 -7.05
CA ALA A 123 -4.77 -14.60 -5.66
C ALA A 123 -3.80 -13.93 -4.68
N THR A 124 -2.64 -13.42 -5.12
CA THR A 124 -1.68 -12.78 -4.20
C THR A 124 -2.19 -11.45 -3.66
N SER A 125 -1.84 -11.13 -2.41
CA SER A 125 -2.16 -9.85 -1.77
C SER A 125 -1.70 -8.66 -2.62
N ILE A 126 -0.51 -8.74 -3.22
CA ILE A 126 0.02 -7.69 -4.10
C ILE A 126 -0.82 -7.51 -5.38
N HIS A 127 -1.38 -8.58 -5.94
CA HIS A 127 -2.28 -8.48 -7.09
C HIS A 127 -3.55 -7.69 -6.72
N LEU A 128 -4.10 -7.91 -5.53
CA LEU A 128 -5.26 -7.17 -5.05
C LEU A 128 -4.97 -5.69 -4.86
N PHE A 129 -3.80 -5.35 -4.30
CA PHE A 129 -3.39 -3.95 -4.16
C PHE A 129 -3.34 -3.26 -5.53
N ARG A 130 -2.68 -3.89 -6.51
CA ARG A 130 -2.60 -3.35 -7.88
C ARG A 130 -3.98 -3.19 -8.53
N LYS A 131 -4.87 -4.18 -8.35
CA LYS A 131 -6.24 -4.14 -8.89
C LYS A 131 -7.08 -3.04 -8.22
N ALA A 132 -6.97 -2.90 -6.89
CA ALA A 132 -7.67 -1.86 -6.14
C ALA A 132 -7.20 -0.46 -6.57
N LEU A 133 -5.89 -0.23 -6.68
CA LEU A 133 -5.32 1.03 -7.17
C LEU A 133 -5.79 1.36 -8.60
N LYS A 134 -5.80 0.37 -9.50
CA LYS A 134 -6.27 0.55 -10.89
C LYS A 134 -7.76 0.93 -10.95
N SER A 135 -8.57 0.47 -10.00
CA SER A 135 -10.00 0.81 -9.95
C SER A 135 -10.27 2.25 -9.52
N GLY A 136 -9.34 2.89 -8.79
CA GLY A 136 -9.47 4.24 -8.28
C GLY A 136 -10.44 4.43 -7.10
N HIS A 137 -11.30 3.45 -6.81
CA HIS A 137 -12.31 3.53 -5.74
C HIS A 137 -11.67 3.49 -4.34
N SER A 138 -11.75 4.60 -3.60
CA SER A 138 -11.12 4.72 -2.27
C SER A 138 -11.57 3.65 -1.28
N THR A 139 -12.86 3.32 -1.25
CA THR A 139 -13.41 2.26 -0.37
C THR A 139 -12.77 0.90 -0.66
N ARG A 140 -12.60 0.56 -1.94
CA ARG A 140 -11.98 -0.70 -2.36
C ARG A 140 -10.51 -0.77 -1.96
N ILE A 141 -9.79 0.35 -2.05
CA ILE A 141 -8.40 0.44 -1.61
C ILE A 141 -8.32 0.25 -0.09
N ALA A 142 -9.15 0.98 0.66
CA ALA A 142 -9.23 0.87 2.11
C ALA A 142 -9.53 -0.55 2.58
N ASP A 143 -10.56 -1.19 2.02
CA ASP A 143 -10.95 -2.57 2.36
C ASP A 143 -9.81 -3.56 2.10
N THR A 144 -9.13 -3.40 0.96
CA THR A 144 -8.01 -4.26 0.58
C THR A 144 -6.83 -4.11 1.53
N VAL A 145 -6.46 -2.87 1.86
CA VAL A 145 -5.36 -2.57 2.78
C VAL A 145 -5.69 -3.04 4.20
N GLN A 146 -6.91 -2.79 4.67
CA GLN A 146 -7.35 -3.18 6.00
C GLN A 146 -7.38 -4.71 6.17
N GLY A 147 -7.98 -5.43 5.22
CA GLY A 147 -8.06 -6.89 5.25
C GLY A 147 -6.71 -7.58 5.14
N ILE A 148 -5.76 -6.95 4.42
CA ILE A 148 -4.42 -7.51 4.24
C ILE A 148 -3.47 -7.12 5.36
N LEU A 149 -3.37 -5.85 5.79
CA LEU A 149 -2.34 -5.34 6.72
C LEU A 149 -2.80 -5.21 8.18
N PHE A 150 -4.03 -4.80 8.44
CA PHE A 150 -4.46 -4.37 9.77
C PHE A 150 -5.24 -5.42 10.56
N HIS A 151 -5.55 -6.55 9.92
CA HIS A 151 -6.17 -7.68 10.61
C HIS A 151 -5.09 -8.69 11.00
N ASP A 152 -4.67 -8.63 12.27
CA ASP A 152 -3.82 -9.66 12.85
C ASP A 152 -4.53 -11.01 12.77
N ALA A 153 -3.79 -12.04 12.38
CA ALA A 153 -4.23 -13.39 12.67
C ALA A 153 -4.33 -13.46 14.19
N ALA A 154 -5.55 -13.58 14.73
CA ALA A 154 -5.75 -13.89 16.14
C ALA A 154 -4.75 -14.98 16.51
N SER A 155 -3.78 -14.61 17.33
CA SER A 155 -2.77 -15.48 17.91
C SER A 155 -3.46 -16.73 18.42
N SER A 156 -3.23 -17.84 17.71
CA SER A 156 -3.61 -19.19 18.13
C SER A 156 -2.48 -19.78 18.96
#